data_AF-A0A7S2BFZ7-F1
#
_entry.id   AF-A0A7S2BFZ7-F1
#
_cell.length_a   1.000
_cell.length_b   1.000
_cell.length_c   1.000
_cell.angle_alpha   90.00
_cell.angle_beta   90.00
_cell.angle_gamma   90.00
#
_symmetry.space_group_name_H-M   'P 1'
#
loop_
_entity.id
_entity.type
_entity.pdbx_description
1 polymer ?
#
loop_
_entity_poly.entity_id
_entity_poly.type
_entity_poly.pdbx_seq_one_letter_code
_entity_poly.pdbx_strand_id
1 'polypeptide(L)'
;GDTPAAVTLSALNVVIGACAEIQDLNRAFSTFEDVSNFFHLTPDTTSFKFLLKACSQFRNGAQPEAAVLVLEDMERAGFEADSEAYRYLLLSLARGRQYAKMDDVIERLEYDNKTELLSADTLACLAHHFAFEGDLTRAHTFHTQIAMLGLHAPSYLTQRLSQSDDDLLTSK
;
A
#
# COMPACT_ATOMS: atom_id res chain seq x y z
N GLY A 1 -8.74 -45.38 -0.69
CA GLY A 1 -7.64 -44.68 -0.01
C GLY A 1 -7.67 -43.28 -0.53
N ASP A 2 -8.11 -42.34 0.29
CA ASP A 2 -8.23 -40.95 -0.12
C ASP A 2 -6.82 -40.39 -0.31
N THR A 3 -6.44 -40.14 -1.56
CA THR A 3 -5.31 -39.27 -1.86
C THR A 3 -5.59 -37.93 -1.21
N PRO A 4 -4.71 -37.41 -0.32
CA PRO A 4 -4.92 -36.10 0.28
C PRO A 4 -5.09 -35.06 -0.83
N ALA A 5 -6.09 -34.19 -0.68
CA ALA A 5 -6.36 -33.14 -1.66
C ALA A 5 -5.08 -32.33 -1.88
N ALA A 6 -4.66 -32.19 -3.15
CA ALA A 6 -3.49 -31.40 -3.49
C ALA A 6 -3.68 -29.95 -3.02
N VAL A 7 -2.67 -29.40 -2.35
CA VAL A 7 -2.68 -28.00 -1.92
C VAL A 7 -2.71 -27.10 -3.15
N THR A 8 -3.60 -26.11 -3.15
CA THR A 8 -3.76 -25.15 -4.26
C THR A 8 -3.11 -23.82 -3.92
N LEU A 9 -2.72 -23.07 -4.95
CA LEU A 9 -2.24 -21.68 -4.79
C LEU A 9 -3.28 -20.82 -4.08
N SER A 10 -4.57 -21.00 -4.38
CA SER A 10 -5.65 -20.27 -3.72
C SER A 10 -5.68 -20.48 -2.20
N ALA A 11 -5.46 -21.71 -1.73
CA ALA A 11 -5.38 -22.02 -0.31
C ALA A 11 -4.16 -21.36 0.35
N LEU A 12 -3.01 -21.37 -0.33
CA LEU A 12 -1.81 -20.69 0.15
C LEU A 12 -1.99 -19.16 0.19
N ASN A 13 -2.62 -18.58 -0.84
CA ASN A 13 -2.97 -17.17 -0.88
C ASN A 13 -3.90 -16.77 0.29
N VAL A 14 -4.85 -17.63 0.68
CA VAL A 14 -5.66 -17.40 1.89
C VAL A 14 -4.79 -17.32 3.14
N VAL A 15 -3.77 -18.17 3.26
CA VAL A 15 -2.83 -18.13 4.40
C VAL A 15 -1.97 -16.87 4.38
N ILE A 16 -1.39 -16.51 3.23
CA ILE A 16 -0.59 -15.28 3.09
C ILE A 16 -1.44 -14.05 3.42
N GLY A 17 -2.67 -14.00 2.88
CA GLY A 17 -3.62 -12.93 3.17
C GLY A 17 -4.00 -12.86 4.64
N ALA A 18 -4.27 -13.99 5.29
CA ALA A 18 -4.57 -14.03 6.72
C ALA A 18 -3.37 -13.56 7.56
N CYS A 19 -2.15 -14.01 7.23
CA CYS A 19 -0.91 -13.53 7.85
C CYS A 19 -0.74 -12.01 7.67
N ALA A 20 -1.04 -11.50 6.47
CA ALA A 20 -1.03 -10.06 6.21
C ALA A 20 -2.03 -9.32 7.11
N GLU A 21 -3.26 -9.83 7.31
CA GLU A 21 -4.27 -9.21 8.18
C GLU A 21 -3.86 -9.18 9.65
N ILE A 22 -3.33 -10.29 10.17
CA ILE A 22 -2.88 -10.38 11.56
C ILE A 22 -1.48 -9.79 11.77
N GLN A 23 -0.88 -9.20 10.73
CA GLN A 23 0.41 -8.52 10.75
C GLN A 23 1.60 -9.43 11.06
N ASP A 24 1.49 -10.70 10.68
CA ASP A 24 2.58 -11.66 10.77
C ASP A 24 3.36 -11.67 9.45
N LEU A 25 4.25 -10.68 9.33
CA LEU A 25 5.06 -10.48 8.12
C LEU A 25 5.95 -11.70 7.84
N ASN A 26 6.61 -12.23 8.87
CA ASN A 26 7.51 -13.37 8.73
C ASN A 26 6.78 -14.59 8.16
N ARG A 27 5.58 -14.91 8.68
CA ARG A 27 4.79 -16.01 8.15
C ARG A 27 4.24 -15.74 6.76
N ALA A 28 3.88 -14.49 6.43
CA ALA A 28 3.44 -14.14 5.09
C ALA A 28 4.55 -14.41 4.06
N PHE A 29 5.77 -13.93 4.31
CA PHE A 29 6.93 -14.18 3.44
C PHE A 29 7.33 -15.66 3.40
N SER A 30 7.41 -16.34 4.55
CA SER A 30 7.72 -17.77 4.58
C SER A 30 6.71 -18.60 3.79
N THR A 31 5.41 -18.31 3.92
CA THR A 31 4.37 -19.03 3.17
C THR A 31 4.48 -18.74 1.67
N PHE A 32 4.81 -17.50 1.30
CA PHE A 32 5.03 -17.13 -0.10
C PHE A 32 6.22 -17.87 -0.71
N GLU A 33 7.34 -18.00 0.01
CA GLU A 33 8.50 -18.79 -0.43
C GLU A 33 8.15 -20.27 -0.60
N ASP A 34 7.36 -20.82 0.34
CA ASP A 34 6.91 -22.21 0.29
C ASP A 34 6.06 -22.53 -0.95
N VAL A 35 5.33 -21.55 -1.52
CA VAL A 35 4.57 -21.71 -2.78
C VAL A 35 5.47 -22.32 -3.86
N SER A 36 6.67 -21.78 -4.04
CA SER A 36 7.61 -22.26 -5.05
C SER A 36 8.48 -23.41 -4.54
N ASN A 37 9.05 -23.23 -3.33
CA ASN A 37 10.08 -24.12 -2.82
C ASN A 37 9.56 -25.49 -2.39
N PHE A 38 8.36 -25.54 -1.81
CA PHE A 38 7.78 -26.75 -1.24
C PHE A 38 6.61 -27.28 -2.07
N PHE A 39 5.73 -26.40 -2.55
CA PHE A 39 4.55 -26.80 -3.31
C PHE A 39 4.77 -26.82 -4.83
N HIS A 40 5.90 -26.28 -5.31
CA HIS A 40 6.24 -26.21 -6.74
C HIS A 40 5.16 -25.52 -7.59
N LEU A 41 4.50 -24.53 -6.99
CA LEU A 41 3.52 -23.66 -7.63
C LEU A 41 4.17 -22.32 -7.97
N THR A 42 3.55 -21.57 -8.89
CA THR A 42 4.01 -20.22 -9.24
C THR A 42 3.16 -19.18 -8.50
N PRO A 43 3.77 -18.27 -7.71
CA PRO A 43 3.05 -17.13 -7.15
C PRO A 43 2.39 -16.30 -8.24
N ASP A 44 1.22 -15.74 -7.94
CA ASP A 44 0.48 -14.86 -8.86
C ASP A 44 0.38 -13.43 -8.31
N THR A 45 -0.28 -12.56 -9.07
CA THR A 45 -0.57 -11.18 -8.66
C THR A 45 -1.19 -11.10 -7.27
N THR A 46 -2.05 -12.05 -6.89
CA THR A 46 -2.69 -12.07 -5.57
C THR A 46 -1.68 -12.36 -4.46
N SER A 47 -0.77 -13.31 -4.69
CA SER A 47 0.33 -13.63 -3.77
C SER A 47 1.17 -12.39 -3.45
N PHE A 48 1.61 -11.66 -4.49
CA PHE A 48 2.41 -10.44 -4.34
C PHE A 48 1.64 -9.32 -3.63
N LYS A 49 0.37 -9.09 -3.98
CA LYS A 49 -0.44 -8.06 -3.32
C LYS A 49 -0.63 -8.31 -1.83
N PHE A 50 -0.72 -9.58 -1.39
CA PHE A 50 -0.77 -9.87 0.04
C PHE A 50 0.56 -9.59 0.76
N LEU A 51 1.71 -9.81 0.12
CA LEU A 51 3.00 -9.38 0.68
C LEU A 51 3.09 -7.86 0.79
N LEU A 52 2.71 -7.13 -0.27
CA LEU A 52 2.67 -5.65 -0.24
C LEU A 52 1.75 -5.15 0.86
N LYS A 53 0.56 -5.75 1.00
CA LYS A 53 -0.38 -5.47 2.08
C LYS A 53 0.29 -5.62 3.43
N ALA A 54 0.96 -6.75 3.66
CA ALA A 54 1.67 -7.03 4.92
C ALA A 54 2.75 -5.98 5.20
N CYS A 55 3.52 -5.55 4.18
CA CYS A 55 4.55 -4.52 4.31
C CYS A 55 3.99 -3.12 4.61
N SER A 56 2.74 -2.85 4.27
CA SER A 56 2.12 -1.53 4.47
C SER A 56 1.57 -1.31 5.90
N GLN A 57 1.46 -2.35 6.72
CA GLN A 57 0.74 -2.34 8.01
C GLN A 57 1.31 -1.35 9.04
N PHE A 58 0.42 -0.74 9.85
CA PHE A 58 0.80 0.36 10.77
C PHE A 58 1.22 -0.11 12.18
N ARG A 59 0.65 -1.19 12.75
CA ARG A 59 0.90 -1.51 14.18
C ARG A 59 2.26 -2.14 14.43
N ASN A 60 2.70 -3.04 13.55
CA ASN A 60 4.02 -3.69 13.67
C ASN A 60 5.14 -2.93 12.94
N GLY A 61 4.86 -1.72 12.47
CA GLY A 61 5.76 -0.90 11.66
C GLY A 61 5.72 -1.30 10.19
N ALA A 62 5.62 -0.29 9.32
CA ALA A 62 5.73 -0.51 7.87
C ALA A 62 7.15 -0.98 7.52
N GLN A 63 7.24 -1.81 6.47
CA GLN A 63 8.50 -2.29 5.89
C GLN A 63 8.67 -1.74 4.47
N PRO A 64 9.00 -0.45 4.34
CA PRO A 64 9.10 0.22 3.03
C PRO A 64 10.12 -0.41 2.09
N GLU A 65 11.29 -0.84 2.57
CA GLU A 65 12.28 -1.53 1.74
C GLU A 65 11.74 -2.84 1.19
N ALA A 66 11.09 -3.64 2.03
CA ALA A 66 10.48 -4.89 1.60
C ALA A 66 9.35 -4.64 0.60
N ALA A 67 8.52 -3.61 0.80
CA ALA A 67 7.46 -3.25 -0.14
C ALA A 67 8.01 -2.90 -1.53
N VAL A 68 9.11 -2.13 -1.60
CA VAL A 68 9.77 -1.81 -2.88
C VAL A 68 10.25 -3.08 -3.57
N LEU A 69 10.96 -3.95 -2.85
CA LEU A 69 11.47 -5.20 -3.41
C LEU A 69 10.35 -6.12 -3.91
N VAL A 70 9.25 -6.24 -3.17
CA VAL A 70 8.10 -7.06 -3.58
C VAL A 70 7.44 -6.51 -4.85
N LEU A 71 7.33 -5.19 -5.01
CA LEU A 71 6.81 -4.60 -6.25
C LEU A 71 7.74 -4.89 -7.43
N GLU A 72 9.05 -4.71 -7.24
CA GLU A 72 10.03 -5.02 -8.29
C GLU A 72 10.05 -6.52 -8.65
N ASP A 73 9.92 -7.41 -7.67
CA ASP A 73 9.83 -8.85 -7.89
C ASP A 73 8.56 -9.22 -8.68
N MET A 74 7.44 -8.57 -8.38
CA MET A 74 6.18 -8.72 -9.11
C MET A 74 6.35 -8.31 -10.59
N GLU A 75 6.96 -7.16 -10.85
CA GLU A 75 7.24 -6.66 -12.21
C GLU A 75 8.25 -7.57 -12.94
N ARG A 76 9.31 -8.02 -12.25
CA ARG A 76 10.31 -8.96 -12.80
C ARG A 76 9.72 -10.34 -13.12
N ALA A 77 8.69 -10.77 -12.39
CA ALA A 77 7.91 -11.97 -12.69
C ALA A 77 6.94 -11.79 -13.88
N GLY A 78 6.88 -10.60 -14.48
CA GLY A 78 6.05 -10.29 -15.64
C GLY A 78 4.61 -9.89 -15.30
N PHE A 79 4.33 -9.57 -14.03
CA PHE A 79 3.01 -9.08 -13.61
C PHE A 79 2.99 -7.56 -13.55
N GLU A 80 1.96 -6.95 -14.12
CA GLU A 80 1.76 -5.50 -14.01
C GLU A 80 1.13 -5.13 -12.66
N ALA A 81 1.74 -4.16 -11.97
CA ALA A 81 1.21 -3.63 -10.72
C ALA A 81 -0.08 -2.82 -10.96
N ASP A 82 -1.13 -3.16 -10.21
CA ASP A 82 -2.41 -2.46 -10.22
C ASP A 82 -2.46 -1.34 -9.17
N SER A 83 -3.57 -0.59 -9.13
CA SER A 83 -3.78 0.50 -8.16
C SER A 83 -3.67 0.01 -6.70
N GLU A 84 -3.99 -1.25 -6.43
CA GLU A 84 -3.92 -1.81 -5.08
C GLU A 84 -2.48 -2.10 -4.66
N ALA A 85 -1.67 -2.64 -5.56
CA ALA A 85 -0.23 -2.82 -5.35
C ALA A 85 0.46 -1.48 -5.06
N TYR A 86 0.21 -0.46 -5.90
CA TYR A 86 0.75 0.89 -5.68
C TYR A 86 0.25 1.54 -4.40
N ARG A 87 -1.04 1.36 -4.05
CA ARG A 87 -1.58 1.82 -2.77
C ARG A 87 -0.79 1.28 -1.59
N TYR A 88 -0.53 -0.03 -1.57
CA TYR A 88 0.22 -0.64 -0.47
C TYR A 88 1.68 -0.16 -0.40
N LEU A 89 2.34 -0.01 -1.56
CA LEU A 89 3.70 0.54 -1.63
C LEU A 89 3.74 1.96 -1.06
N LEU A 90 2.90 2.87 -1.57
CA LEU A 90 2.88 4.27 -1.16
C LEU A 90 2.55 4.43 0.33
N LEU A 91 1.61 3.64 0.85
CA LEU A 91 1.30 3.64 2.28
C LEU A 91 2.47 3.11 3.12
N SER A 92 3.18 2.09 2.64
CA SER A 92 4.38 1.58 3.32
C SER A 92 5.48 2.64 3.38
N LEU A 93 5.75 3.31 2.25
CA LEU A 93 6.72 4.40 2.15
C LEU A 93 6.35 5.58 3.06
N ALA A 94 5.09 6.04 3.03
CA ALA A 94 4.63 7.13 3.87
C ALA A 94 4.76 6.79 5.36
N ARG A 95 4.29 5.61 5.79
CA ARG A 95 4.36 5.15 7.18
C ARG A 95 5.79 4.89 7.65
N GLY A 96 6.66 4.47 6.75
CA GLY A 96 8.11 4.36 6.97
C GLY A 96 8.87 5.69 6.85
N ARG A 97 8.16 6.81 6.67
CA ARG A 97 8.70 8.17 6.47
C ARG A 97 9.71 8.29 5.32
N GLN A 98 9.61 7.40 4.32
CA GLN A 98 10.43 7.43 3.11
C GLN A 98 9.81 8.33 2.05
N TYR A 99 9.64 9.60 2.42
CA TYR A 99 8.91 10.57 1.62
C TYR A 99 9.53 10.84 0.26
N ALA A 100 10.86 10.94 0.17
CA ALA A 100 11.54 11.15 -1.10
C ALA A 100 11.22 10.01 -2.11
N LYS A 101 11.33 8.75 -1.68
CA LYS A 101 10.97 7.61 -2.54
C LYS A 101 9.48 7.56 -2.87
N MET A 102 8.62 7.97 -1.94
CA MET A 102 7.18 8.06 -2.21
C MET A 102 6.90 9.08 -3.31
N ASP A 103 7.55 10.25 -3.24
CA ASP A 103 7.44 11.29 -4.26
C ASP A 103 8.01 10.80 -5.60
N ASP A 104 9.18 10.13 -5.62
CA ASP A 104 9.76 9.52 -6.82
C ASP A 104 8.78 8.52 -7.50
N VAL A 105 8.06 7.71 -6.72
CA VAL A 105 7.06 6.77 -7.25
C VAL A 105 5.87 7.51 -7.87
N ILE A 106 5.37 8.57 -7.22
CA ILE A 106 4.26 9.37 -7.73
C ILE A 106 4.68 10.09 -9.02
N GLU A 107 5.84 10.74 -9.03
CA GLU A 107 6.39 11.42 -10.20
C GLU A 107 6.61 10.45 -11.37
N ARG A 108 7.09 9.23 -11.10
CA ARG A 108 7.20 8.18 -12.13
C ARG A 108 5.84 7.82 -12.72
N LEU A 109 4.81 7.64 -11.90
CA LEU A 109 3.45 7.35 -12.37
C LEU A 109 2.88 8.50 -13.21
N GLU A 110 3.17 9.75 -12.85
CA GLU A 110 2.78 10.92 -13.63
C GLU A 110 3.51 10.97 -14.99
N TYR A 111 4.84 10.79 -14.98
CA TYR A 111 5.67 10.78 -16.19
C TYR A 111 5.23 9.69 -17.18
N ASP A 112 4.89 8.51 -16.67
CA ASP A 112 4.44 7.37 -17.47
C ASP A 112 2.97 7.47 -17.90
N ASN A 113 2.24 8.55 -17.53
CA ASN A 113 0.80 8.72 -17.74
C ASN A 113 -0.05 7.59 -17.13
N LYS A 114 0.33 7.12 -15.93
CA LYS A 114 -0.33 6.06 -15.16
C LYS A 114 -1.00 6.59 -13.88
N THR A 115 -1.46 7.85 -13.90
CA THR A 115 -2.06 8.50 -12.73
C THR A 115 -3.38 7.85 -12.31
N GLU A 116 -4.03 7.08 -13.18
CA GLU A 116 -5.18 6.23 -12.85
C GLU A 116 -4.86 5.13 -11.82
N LEU A 117 -3.58 4.79 -11.62
CA LEU A 117 -3.14 3.87 -10.57
C LEU A 117 -3.16 4.54 -9.17
N LEU A 118 -3.25 5.86 -9.09
CA LEU A 118 -3.41 6.63 -7.85
C LEU A 118 -4.91 6.82 -7.53
N SER A 119 -5.52 5.84 -6.87
CA SER A 119 -6.93 5.91 -6.49
C SER A 119 -7.23 7.01 -5.46
N ALA A 120 -8.48 7.51 -5.44
CA ALA A 120 -8.97 8.45 -4.40
C ALA A 120 -8.62 7.97 -2.99
N ASP A 121 -8.82 6.68 -2.72
CA ASP A 121 -8.59 6.08 -1.42
C ASP A 121 -7.10 6.13 -1.04
N THR A 122 -6.21 5.94 -2.01
CA THR A 122 -4.76 6.05 -1.80
C THR A 122 -4.38 7.47 -1.40
N LEU A 123 -4.82 8.46 -2.19
CA LEU A 123 -4.56 9.87 -1.92
C LEU A 123 -5.19 10.32 -0.58
N ALA A 124 -6.40 9.86 -0.27
CA ALA A 124 -7.06 10.16 1.00
C ALA A 124 -6.31 9.54 2.20
N CYS A 125 -5.79 8.32 2.05
CA CYS A 125 -4.97 7.70 3.08
C CYS A 125 -3.63 8.44 3.28
N LEU A 126 -3.00 8.93 2.21
CA LEU A 126 -1.79 9.75 2.30
C LEU A 126 -2.08 11.10 2.95
N ALA A 127 -3.16 11.79 2.54
CA ALA A 127 -3.60 13.03 3.18
C ALA A 127 -3.87 12.83 4.67
N HIS A 128 -4.53 11.72 5.03
CA HIS A 128 -4.75 11.34 6.42
C HIS A 128 -3.44 11.08 7.16
N HIS A 129 -2.48 10.38 6.56
CA HIS A 129 -1.16 10.17 7.16
C HIS A 129 -0.46 11.52 7.44
N PHE A 130 -0.35 12.40 6.45
CA PHE A 130 0.38 13.66 6.60
C PHE A 130 -0.24 14.61 7.61
N ALA A 131 -1.56 14.76 7.63
CA ALA A 131 -2.18 15.59 8.66
C ALA A 131 -2.15 14.93 10.05
N PHE A 132 -1.94 13.60 10.17
CA PHE A 132 -1.66 12.98 11.48
C PHE A 132 -0.23 13.28 11.96
N GLU A 133 0.73 13.34 11.03
CA GLU A 133 2.10 13.76 11.32
C GLU A 133 2.26 15.29 11.50
N GLY A 134 1.19 16.07 11.26
CA GLY A 134 1.20 17.54 11.36
C GLY A 134 1.71 18.26 10.11
N ASP A 135 2.04 17.54 9.03
CA ASP A 135 2.40 18.12 7.74
C ASP A 135 1.13 18.48 6.95
N LEU A 136 0.53 19.60 7.36
CA LEU A 136 -0.72 20.06 6.75
C LEU A 136 -0.53 20.47 5.28
N THR A 137 0.65 20.98 4.91
CA THR A 137 0.95 21.36 3.52
C THR A 137 0.77 20.16 2.60
N ARG A 138 1.42 19.02 2.89
CA ARG A 138 1.25 17.81 2.06
C ARG A 138 -0.15 17.24 2.16
N ALA A 139 -0.77 17.30 3.34
CA ALA A 139 -2.13 16.84 3.52
C ALA A 139 -3.13 17.59 2.61
N HIS A 140 -3.00 18.92 2.50
CA HIS A 140 -3.80 19.73 1.59
C HIS A 140 -3.45 19.48 0.11
N THR A 141 -2.18 19.23 -0.23
CA THR A 141 -1.78 18.85 -1.59
C THR A 141 -2.54 17.60 -2.04
N PHE A 142 -2.50 16.53 -1.25
CA PHE A 142 -3.22 15.30 -1.57
C PHE A 142 -4.75 15.49 -1.58
N HIS A 143 -5.31 16.27 -0.66
CA HIS A 143 -6.74 16.61 -0.67
C HIS A 143 -7.14 17.34 -1.97
N THR A 144 -6.30 18.26 -2.45
CA THR A 144 -6.56 19.01 -3.68
C THR A 144 -6.44 18.11 -4.91
N GLN A 145 -5.46 17.20 -4.94
CA GLN A 145 -5.33 16.20 -6.01
C GLN A 145 -6.59 15.32 -6.14
N ILE A 146 -7.21 14.90 -5.03
CA ILE A 146 -8.50 14.16 -5.06
C ILE A 146 -9.56 14.96 -5.83
N ALA A 147 -9.70 16.27 -5.53
CA ALA A 147 -10.66 17.12 -6.21
C ALA A 147 -10.32 17.34 -7.69
N MET A 148 -9.04 17.48 -8.04
CA MET A 148 -8.59 17.63 -9.44
C MET A 148 -8.90 16.38 -10.28
N LEU A 149 -8.85 15.19 -9.66
CA LEU A 149 -9.24 13.94 -10.31
C LEU A 149 -10.77 13.75 -10.40
N GLY A 150 -11.56 14.73 -9.95
CA GLY A 150 -13.03 14.66 -9.94
C GLY A 150 -13.57 13.70 -8.87
N LEU A 151 -12.75 13.37 -7.86
CA LEU A 151 -13.10 12.45 -6.79
C LEU A 151 -13.58 13.24 -5.57
N HIS A 152 -14.46 12.66 -4.77
CA HIS A 152 -14.91 13.28 -3.52
C HIS A 152 -13.99 12.89 -2.37
N ALA A 153 -13.37 13.89 -1.74
CA ALA A 153 -12.63 13.67 -0.51
C ALA A 153 -13.57 13.17 0.60
N PRO A 154 -13.15 12.19 1.43
CA PRO A 154 -13.94 11.74 2.56
C PRO A 154 -14.21 12.88 3.55
N SER A 155 -15.44 12.97 4.07
CA SER A 155 -15.86 14.06 4.96
C SER A 155 -14.99 14.21 6.22
N TYR A 156 -14.50 13.09 6.78
CA TYR A 156 -13.61 13.11 7.94
C TYR A 156 -12.28 13.82 7.65
N LEU A 157 -11.75 13.69 6.42
CA LEU A 157 -10.50 14.32 6.03
C LEU A 157 -10.68 15.83 5.92
N THR A 158 -11.76 16.27 5.28
CA THR A 158 -12.11 17.69 5.14
C THR A 158 -12.31 18.34 6.52
N GLN A 159 -13.05 17.69 7.41
CA GLN A 159 -13.28 18.20 8.77
C GLN A 159 -11.98 18.35 9.57
N ARG A 160 -11.07 17.37 9.46
CA ARG A 160 -9.83 17.40 10.22
C ARG A 160 -8.86 18.48 9.73
N LEU A 161 -8.79 18.68 8.41
CA LEU A 161 -8.00 19.75 7.82
C LEU A 161 -8.53 21.13 8.24
N SER A 162 -9.86 21.36 8.21
CA SER A 162 -10.44 22.63 8.66
C SER A 162 -10.18 22.92 10.14
N GLN A 163 -10.23 21.90 11.02
CA GLN A 163 -9.92 22.08 12.43
C GLN A 163 -8.44 22.44 12.66
N SER A 164 -7.55 21.86 11.87
CA SER A 164 -6.11 22.12 11.98
C SER A 164 -5.75 23.54 11.51
N ASP A 165 -6.46 24.08 10.52
CA ASP A 165 -6.33 25.47 10.08
C ASP A 165 -6.77 26.48 11.16
N ASP A 166 -7.86 26.18 11.87
CA ASP A 166 -8.37 27.02 12.98
C ASP A 166 -7.41 27.04 14.18
N ASP A 167 -6.79 25.90 14.52
CA ASP A 167 -5.78 25.79 15.59
C ASP A 167 -4.49 26.59 15.26
N LEU A 168 -4.10 26.65 13.98
CA LEU A 168 -2.96 27.47 13.52
C LEU A 168 -3.25 28.97 13.56
N LEU A 169 -4.50 29.38 13.32
CA LEU A 169 -4.91 30.78 13.36
C LEU A 169 -5.03 31.30 14.80
N THR A 170 -5.40 30.44 15.74
CA THR A 170 -5.60 30.80 17.16
C THR A 170 -4.32 30.73 18.00
N SER A 171 -3.24 30.14 17.48
CA SER A 171 -1.92 30.01 18.15
C SER A 171 -0.90 31.09 17.77
N LYS A 172 -1.28 32.07 16.94
CA LYS A 172 -0.50 33.26 16.59
C LYS A 172 -0.96 34.50 17.36
#